data_AF-A0A9D4MDS3-F1
#
_entry.id   AF-A0A9D4MDS3-F1
#
_cell.length_a   1.000
_cell.length_b   1.000
_cell.length_c   1.000
_cell.angle_alpha   90.00
_cell.angle_beta   90.00
_cell.angle_gamma   90.00
#
_symmetry.space_group_name_H-M   'P 1'
#
loop_
_entity.id
_entity.type
_entity.pdbx_description
1 polymer ?
#
loop_
_entity_poly.entity_id
_entity_poly.type
_entity_poly.pdbx_seq_one_letter_code
_entity_poly.pdbx_strand_id
1 'polypeptide(L)'
;MTLLIGLYYLYHKSPKQKKALQRAFVMLEFKAIIMPTRIGGTKWMPHLDRSLSAFFKGYRALVYQLQTSSHYNAKAEGFSKLATDGFLILYLLQLKVI
;
A
#
# COMPACT_ATOMS: atom_id res chain seq x y z
N MET A 1 -8.45 4.28 7.01
CA MET A 1 -7.17 4.32 7.76
C MET A 1 -6.56 2.93 8.00
N THR A 2 -7.36 1.88 8.18
CA THR A 2 -6.90 0.49 8.39
C THR A 2 -6.05 -0.07 7.25
N LEU A 3 -6.39 0.21 5.99
CA LEU A 3 -5.62 -0.25 4.82
C LEU A 3 -4.19 0.30 4.81
N LEU A 4 -4.01 1.62 4.79
CA LEU A 4 -2.69 2.25 4.69
C LEU A 4 -1.77 1.90 5.86
N ILE A 5 -2.31 1.86 7.09
CA ILE A 5 -1.57 1.42 8.28
C ILE A 5 -1.21 -0.07 8.17
N GLY A 6 -2.15 -0.89 7.71
CA GLY A 6 -1.94 -2.32 7.47
C GLY A 6 -0.83 -2.59 6.46
N LEU A 7 -0.83 -1.86 5.35
CA LEU A 7 0.24 -1.92 4.34
C LEU A 7 1.59 -1.50 4.94
N TYR A 8 1.63 -0.38 5.67
CA TYR A 8 2.85 0.04 6.37
C TYR A 8 3.42 -1.10 7.21
N TYR A 9 2.61 -1.72 8.07
CA TYR A 9 3.09 -2.81 8.93
C TYR A 9 3.43 -4.08 8.15
N LEU A 10 2.68 -4.44 7.11
CA LEU A 10 2.94 -5.63 6.30
C LEU A 10 4.36 -5.58 5.71
N TYR A 11 4.72 -4.45 5.10
CA TYR A 11 6.03 -4.32 4.43
C TYR A 11 7.16 -3.86 5.35
N HIS A 12 6.86 -3.20 6.47
CA HIS A 12 7.91 -2.81 7.43
C HIS A 12 8.30 -3.95 8.37
N LYS A 13 7.35 -4.80 8.77
CA LYS A 13 7.61 -5.89 9.71
C LYS A 13 7.98 -7.21 9.04
N SER A 14 7.72 -7.38 7.74
CA SER A 14 8.06 -8.62 7.02
C SER A 14 9.09 -8.36 5.91
N PRO A 15 10.37 -8.73 6.11
CA PRO A 15 11.39 -8.65 5.07
C PRO A 15 11.04 -9.44 3.80
N LYS A 16 10.33 -10.57 3.96
CA LYS A 16 9.83 -11.39 2.84
C LYS A 16 8.85 -10.60 1.97
N GLN A 17 7.84 -9.99 2.58
CA GLN A 17 6.84 -9.20 1.85
C GLN A 17 7.47 -7.95 1.23
N LYS A 18 8.41 -7.29 1.94
CA LYS A 18 9.19 -6.18 1.39
C LYS A 18 9.94 -6.56 0.12
N LYS A 19 10.71 -7.66 0.15
CA LYS A 19 11.45 -8.13 -1.04
C LYS A 19 10.49 -8.51 -2.19
N ALA A 20 9.35 -9.12 -1.88
CA ALA A 20 8.33 -9.42 -2.88
C ALA A 20 7.77 -8.15 -3.53
N LEU A 21 7.50 -7.10 -2.74
CA LEU A 21 7.08 -5.80 -3.27
C LEU A 21 8.15 -5.18 -4.17
N GLN A 22 9.41 -5.17 -3.75
CA GLN A 22 10.51 -4.67 -4.58
C GLN A 22 10.57 -5.38 -5.94
N ARG A 23 10.40 -6.72 -5.96
CA ARG A 23 10.33 -7.49 -7.21
C ARG A 23 9.14 -7.08 -8.07
N ALA A 24 7.97 -6.82 -7.48
CA ALA A 24 6.79 -6.34 -8.20
C ALA A 24 7.04 -4.98 -8.87
N PHE A 25 7.71 -4.04 -8.18
CA PHE A 25 8.09 -2.76 -8.77
C PHE A 25 9.05 -2.92 -9.97
N VAL A 26 10.02 -3.83 -9.85
CA VAL A 26 10.95 -4.14 -10.96
C VAL A 26 10.22 -4.79 -12.13
N MET A 27 9.37 -5.79 -11.87
CA MET A 27 8.57 -6.47 -12.91
C MET A 27 7.63 -5.54 -13.68
N LEU A 28 7.09 -4.52 -13.01
CA LEU A 28 6.19 -3.53 -13.61
C LEU A 28 6.92 -2.28 -14.10
N GLU A 29 8.26 -2.33 -14.19
CA GLU A 29 9.11 -1.28 -14.76
C GLU A 29 8.94 0.11 -14.13
N PHE A 30 8.65 0.14 -12.81
CA PHE A 30 8.59 1.41 -12.09
C PHE A 30 9.98 2.01 -11.94
N LYS A 31 10.11 3.32 -12.23
CA LYS A 31 11.36 4.08 -12.09
C LYS A 31 11.92 4.11 -10.67
N ALA A 32 11.05 4.03 -9.67
CA ALA A 32 11.43 4.05 -8.26
C ALA A 32 10.53 3.12 -7.44
N ILE A 33 11.13 2.45 -6.45
CA ILE A 33 10.39 1.62 -5.51
C ILE A 33 9.75 2.52 -4.46
N ILE A 34 8.43 2.42 -4.33
CA ILE A 34 7.66 3.19 -3.36
C ILE A 34 7.21 2.28 -2.22
N MET A 35 7.64 2.61 -1.00
CA MET A 35 7.26 1.87 0.21
C MET A 35 6.10 2.57 0.92
N PRO A 36 5.09 1.83 1.43
CA PRO A 36 4.02 2.42 2.22
C PRO A 36 4.55 3.10 3.48
N THR A 37 4.13 4.34 3.75
CA THR A 37 4.66 5.14 4.87
C THR A 37 3.73 5.14 6.08
N ARG A 38 4.32 5.32 7.27
CA ARG A 38 3.61 5.46 8.54
C ARG A 38 2.67 6.68 8.51
N ILE A 39 1.47 6.54 9.06
CA ILE A 39 0.46 7.63 9.21
C ILE A 39 0.45 8.24 10.63
N GLY A 40 0.89 7.49 11.65
CA GLY A 40 0.83 7.94 13.04
C GLY A 40 1.90 8.93 13.47
N GLY A 41 1.68 9.59 14.62
CA GLY A 41 2.59 10.56 15.24
C GLY A 41 1.91 11.92 15.47
N THR A 42 2.66 12.88 16.04
CA THR A 42 2.17 14.24 16.37
C THR A 42 1.79 15.07 15.14
N LYS A 43 2.25 14.70 13.94
CA LYS A 43 1.95 15.36 12.66
C LYS A 43 1.20 14.42 11.71
N TRP A 44 0.07 13.89 12.18
CA TRP A 44 -0.70 12.87 11.46
C TRP A 44 -1.17 13.32 10.06
N MET A 45 -1.50 14.60 9.87
CA MET A 45 -2.01 15.10 8.59
C MET A 45 -0.94 15.05 7.46
N PRO A 46 0.27 15.61 7.62
CA PRO A 46 1.36 15.41 6.65
C PRO A 46 1.75 13.94 6.43
N HIS A 47 1.65 13.11 7.48
CA HIS A 47 1.95 11.68 7.37
C HIS A 47 0.89 10.93 6.56
N LEU A 48 -0.38 11.30 6.73
CA LEU A 48 -1.49 10.79 5.93
C LEU A 48 -1.30 11.15 4.46
N ASP A 49 -1.03 12.43 4.16
CA ASP A 49 -0.83 12.90 2.80
C ASP A 49 0.32 12.15 2.09
N ARG A 50 1.44 11.96 2.79
CA ARG A 50 2.57 11.18 2.28
C ARG A 50 2.22 9.71 2.05
N SER A 51 1.43 9.11 2.93
CA SER A 51 1.00 7.72 2.81
C SER A 51 0.05 7.51 1.65
N LEU A 52 -0.92 8.42 1.47
CA LEU A 52 -1.80 8.46 0.30
C LEU A 52 -0.99 8.63 -0.99
N SER A 53 -0.06 9.57 -1.00
CA SER A 53 0.82 9.81 -2.16
C SER A 53 1.64 8.57 -2.52
N ALA A 54 2.21 7.89 -1.52
CA ALA A 54 2.97 6.66 -1.71
C ALA A 54 2.08 5.52 -2.22
N PHE A 55 0.89 5.37 -1.64
CA PHE A 55 -0.09 4.37 -2.05
C PHE A 55 -0.51 4.55 -3.51
N PHE A 56 -0.91 5.77 -3.92
CA PHE A 56 -1.35 6.01 -5.29
C PHE A 56 -0.21 5.91 -6.31
N LYS A 57 0.99 6.43 -6.00
CA LYS A 57 2.16 6.28 -6.87
C LYS A 57 2.55 4.81 -7.07
N GLY A 58 2.40 3.98 -6.04
CA GLY A 58 2.73 2.57 -6.06
C GLY A 58 1.55 1.63 -6.35
N TYR A 59 0.36 2.16 -6.66
CA TYR A 59 -0.91 1.40 -6.57
C TYR A 59 -0.87 0.10 -7.37
N ARG A 60 -0.45 0.15 -8.64
CA ARG A 60 -0.38 -1.02 -9.51
C ARG A 60 0.54 -2.11 -8.95
N ALA A 61 1.73 -1.73 -8.48
CA ALA A 61 2.69 -2.67 -7.91
C ALA A 61 2.25 -3.24 -6.56
N LEU A 62 1.62 -2.43 -5.71
CA LEU A 62 1.04 -2.86 -4.45
C LEU A 62 -0.07 -3.88 -4.68
N VAL A 63 -1.05 -3.57 -5.54
CA VAL A 63 -2.17 -4.49 -5.84
C VAL A 63 -1.67 -5.78 -6.46
N TYR A 64 -0.77 -5.71 -7.46
CA TYR A 64 -0.18 -6.90 -8.08
C TYR A 64 0.49 -7.81 -7.04
N GLN A 65 1.31 -7.22 -6.16
CA GLN A 65 1.97 -8.00 -5.12
C GLN A 65 0.99 -8.58 -4.09
N LEU A 66 -0.02 -7.81 -3.67
CA LEU A 66 -1.03 -8.27 -2.72
C LEU A 66 -1.84 -9.44 -3.28
N GLN A 67 -2.25 -9.38 -4.55
CA GLN A 67 -2.93 -10.47 -5.25
C GLN A 67 -2.03 -11.70 -5.40
N THR A 68 -0.74 -11.50 -5.70
CA THR A 68 0.22 -12.62 -5.76
C THR A 68 0.40 -13.27 -4.39
N SER A 69 0.43 -12.47 -3.33
CA SER A 69 0.62 -12.95 -1.96
C SER A 69 -0.65 -13.46 -1.29
N SER A 70 -1.84 -13.17 -1.82
CA SER A 70 -3.11 -13.58 -1.21
C SER A 70 -3.25 -15.10 -1.16
N HIS A 71 -2.67 -15.82 -2.12
CA HIS A 71 -2.72 -17.29 -2.18
C HIS A 71 -2.10 -18.01 -0.97
N TYR A 72 -1.20 -17.35 -0.23
CA TYR A 72 -0.49 -17.96 0.91
C TYR A 72 -0.43 -17.07 2.15
N ASN A 73 -1.07 -15.90 2.13
CA ASN A 73 -1.07 -14.95 3.24
C ASN A 73 -2.44 -14.29 3.38
N ALA A 74 -3.21 -14.73 4.38
CA ALA A 74 -4.54 -14.21 4.68
C ALA A 74 -4.57 -12.68 4.92
N LYS A 75 -3.49 -12.09 5.46
CA LYS A 75 -3.41 -10.62 5.62
C LYS A 75 -3.30 -9.93 4.26
N ALA A 76 -2.50 -10.48 3.35
CA ALA A 76 -2.37 -9.95 2.00
C ALA A 76 -3.69 -10.10 1.23
N GLU A 77 -4.42 -11.18 1.43
CA GLU A 77 -5.76 -11.37 0.85
C GLU A 77 -6.75 -10.28 1.33
N GLY A 78 -6.83 -10.05 2.64
CA GLY A 78 -7.69 -9.00 3.19
C GLY A 78 -7.33 -7.61 2.66
N PHE A 79 -6.03 -7.28 2.59
CA PHE A 79 -5.58 -6.00 2.04
C PHE A 79 -5.78 -5.90 0.53
N SER A 80 -5.67 -7.00 -0.22
CA SER A 80 -5.96 -7.05 -1.65
C SER A 80 -7.41 -6.67 -1.90
N LYS A 81 -8.36 -7.33 -1.19
CA LYS A 81 -9.80 -7.04 -1.28
C LYS A 81 -10.10 -5.57 -1.01
N LEU A 82 -9.53 -5.01 0.06
CA LEU A 82 -9.67 -3.59 0.39
C LEU A 82 -9.04 -2.67 -0.67
N ALA A 83 -7.85 -3.00 -1.17
CA ALA A 83 -7.17 -2.18 -2.17
C ALA A 83 -7.84 -2.22 -3.54
N THR A 84 -8.66 -3.24 -3.82
CA THR A 84 -9.47 -3.33 -5.04
C THR A 84 -10.92 -2.85 -4.85
N ASP A 85 -11.33 -2.52 -3.64
CA ASP A 85 -12.68 -2.04 -3.34
C ASP A 85 -12.88 -0.62 -3.90
N GLY A 86 -13.78 -0.48 -4.89
CA GLY A 86 -13.96 0.78 -5.62
C GLY A 86 -14.39 1.93 -4.71
N PHE A 87 -15.30 1.69 -3.76
CA PHE A 87 -15.76 2.71 -2.82
C PHE A 87 -14.62 3.21 -1.93
N LEU A 88 -13.79 2.31 -1.41
CA LEU A 88 -12.63 2.69 -0.61
C LEU A 88 -11.61 3.49 -1.41
N ILE A 89 -11.34 3.10 -2.66
CA ILE A 89 -10.42 3.84 -3.53
C ILE A 89 -10.93 5.23 -3.84
N LEU A 90 -12.22 5.38 -4.17
CA LEU A 90 -12.85 6.69 -4.37
C LEU A 90 -12.75 7.56 -3.12
N TYR A 91 -13.01 6.99 -1.95
CA TYR A 91 -12.89 7.70 -0.67
C TYR A 91 -11.44 8.14 -0.39
N LEU A 92 -10.44 7.29 -0.64
CA LEU A 92 -9.04 7.64 -0.47
C LEU A 92 -8.57 8.70 -1.48
N LEU A 93 -9.13 8.70 -2.69
CA LEU A 93 -8.86 9.74 -3.69
C LEU A 93 -9.45 11.08 -3.25
N GLN A 94 -10.68 11.09 -2.76
CA GLN A 94 -11.30 12.29 -2.19
C GLN A 94 -10.47 12.87 -1.05
N LEU A 95 -9.99 12.01 -0.13
CA LEU A 95 -9.10 12.42 0.96
C LEU A 95 -7.76 13.01 0.49
N LYS A 96 -7.31 12.68 -0.71
CA LYS A 96 -6.04 13.19 -1.27
C LYS A 96 -6.20 14.55 -1.96
N VAL A 97 -7.42 14.92 -2.32
CA VAL A 97 -7.76 16.19 -2.99
C VAL A 97 -8.05 17.31 -1.98
N ILE A 98 -8.42 16.96 -0.75
CA ILE A 98 -8.62 17.88 0.40
C ILE A 98 -7.27 18.25 1.00
#